data_AF-A0A143DCK5-F1
#
_entry.id   AF-A0A143DCK5-F1
#
_cell.length_a   1.000
_cell.length_b   1.000
_cell.length_c   1.000
_cell.angle_alpha   90.00
_cell.angle_beta   90.00
_cell.angle_gamma   90.00
#
_symmetry.space_group_name_H-M   'P 1'
#
loop_
_entity.id
_entity.type
_entity.pdbx_description
1 polymer ?
#
loop_
_entity_poly.entity_id
_entity_poly.type
_entity_poly.pdbx_seq_one_letter_code
_entity_poly.pdbx_strand_id
1 'polypeptide(L)'
;MNCTVYRVVNGFYAGEHVLGQGDLDPRSPGSWLIPAGCVTVPPPALAEGEQARWDGAAWVVVPVPDTAAAVAPDAAAAEAALPSAALVQAEARRRLSATDWYVVRQIETGEAVPAPIARFRAAIRERCNALEAASPIPPDYYNDTHWPHTPDGTE
;
A
#
# COMPACT_ATOMS: atom_id res chain seq x y z
N MET A 1 3.65 -43.49 -14.85
CA MET A 1 4.63 -42.58 -15.47
C MET A 1 4.21 -41.20 -15.04
N ASN A 2 5.09 -40.39 -14.45
CA ASN A 2 4.73 -39.04 -13.99
C ASN A 2 5.50 -38.04 -14.86
N CYS A 3 4.89 -36.90 -15.17
CA CYS A 3 5.55 -35.82 -15.90
C CYS A 3 5.84 -34.66 -14.97
N THR A 4 7.11 -34.30 -14.79
CA THR A 4 7.49 -33.11 -14.02
C THR A 4 7.44 -31.90 -14.91
N VAL A 5 6.78 -30.85 -14.44
CA VAL A 5 6.74 -29.53 -15.07
C VAL A 5 7.24 -28.48 -14.09
N TYR A 6 7.79 -27.40 -14.62
CA TYR A 6 8.41 -26.32 -13.85
C TYR A 6 7.58 -25.06 -14.05
N ARG A 7 7.11 -24.48 -12.94
CA ARG A 7 6.23 -23.32 -12.94
C ARG A 7 7.04 -22.05 -13.18
N VAL A 8 6.50 -21.17 -14.03
CA VAL A 8 7.03 -19.86 -14.37
C VAL A 8 6.04 -18.80 -13.89
N VAL A 9 6.43 -17.96 -12.94
CA VAL A 9 5.63 -16.83 -12.43
C VAL A 9 6.39 -15.54 -12.69
N ASN A 10 5.75 -14.56 -13.34
CA ASN A 10 6.39 -13.31 -13.76
C ASN A 10 7.70 -13.52 -14.56
N GLY A 11 7.80 -14.63 -15.29
CA GLY A 11 8.99 -15.00 -16.04
C GLY A 11 10.08 -15.72 -15.24
N PHE A 12 9.90 -15.99 -13.95
CA PHE A 12 10.89 -16.65 -13.09
C PHE A 12 10.44 -18.04 -12.63
N TYR A 13 11.42 -18.91 -12.37
CA TYR A 13 11.20 -20.23 -11.79
C TYR A 13 10.53 -20.12 -10.42
N ALA A 14 9.38 -20.78 -10.25
CA ALA A 14 8.56 -20.72 -9.05
C ALA A 14 8.33 -22.09 -8.39
N GLY A 15 9.06 -23.12 -8.82
CA GLY A 15 8.98 -24.47 -8.28
C GLY A 15 8.58 -25.53 -9.31
N GLU A 16 8.75 -26.80 -8.93
CA GLU A 16 8.35 -27.95 -9.73
C GLU A 16 6.96 -28.45 -9.33
N HIS A 17 6.27 -29.08 -10.28
CA HIS A 17 4.98 -29.72 -10.08
C HIS A 17 4.95 -31.04 -10.84
N VAL A 18 4.47 -32.09 -10.19
CA VAL A 18 4.40 -33.44 -10.79
C VAL A 18 2.97 -33.69 -11.25
N LEU A 19 2.81 -33.89 -12.55
CA LEU A 19 1.54 -34.28 -13.17
C LEU A 19 1.29 -35.78 -12.98
N GLY A 20 0.06 -36.10 -12.59
CA GLY A 20 -0.40 -37.46 -12.30
C GLY A 20 -1.46 -37.95 -13.30
N GLN A 21 -2.04 -39.12 -13.03
CA GLN A 21 -2.96 -39.78 -13.99
C GLN A 21 -4.14 -38.90 -14.46
N GLY A 22 -4.59 -37.95 -13.62
CA GLY A 22 -5.67 -37.01 -13.96
C GLY A 22 -5.28 -35.93 -14.97
N ASP A 23 -3.99 -35.71 -15.21
CA ASP A 23 -3.45 -34.69 -16.12
C ASP A 23 -3.12 -35.26 -17.50
N LEU A 24 -3.44 -36.52 -17.77
CA LEU A 24 -3.32 -37.11 -19.11
C LEU A 24 -4.35 -36.49 -20.05
N ASP A 25 -3.94 -36.24 -21.29
CA ASP A 25 -4.85 -35.77 -22.33
C ASP A 25 -5.83 -36.89 -22.72
N PRO A 26 -7.14 -36.75 -22.45
CA PRO A 26 -8.12 -37.78 -22.79
C PRO A 26 -8.31 -37.95 -24.30
N ARG A 27 -7.86 -36.99 -25.12
CA ARG A 27 -7.93 -37.07 -26.59
C ARG A 27 -6.68 -37.68 -27.21
N SER A 28 -5.57 -37.71 -26.49
CA SER A 28 -4.28 -38.18 -26.99
C SER A 28 -3.64 -39.10 -25.94
N PRO A 29 -3.99 -40.40 -25.95
CA PRO A 29 -3.48 -41.34 -24.96
C PRO A 29 -1.94 -41.34 -24.91
N GLY A 30 -1.39 -41.03 -23.73
CA GLY A 30 0.06 -40.92 -23.50
C GLY A 30 0.64 -39.51 -23.58
N SER A 31 -0.17 -38.50 -23.94
CA SER A 31 0.19 -37.08 -23.85
C SER A 31 -0.29 -36.45 -22.53
N TRP A 32 0.36 -35.38 -22.09
CA TRP A 32 0.08 -34.67 -20.84
C TRP A 32 -0.50 -33.29 -21.12
N LEU A 33 -1.49 -32.88 -20.33
CA LEU A 33 -2.02 -31.53 -20.30
C LEU A 33 -1.11 -30.65 -19.46
N ILE A 34 -0.28 -29.82 -20.12
CA ILE A 34 0.62 -28.90 -19.44
C ILE A 34 -0.14 -27.60 -19.15
N PRO A 35 -0.27 -27.19 -17.88
CA PRO A 35 -0.93 -25.93 -17.52
C PRO A 35 -0.21 -24.71 -18.10
N ALA A 36 -0.96 -23.63 -18.31
CA ALA A 36 -0.38 -22.34 -18.68
C ALA A 36 0.62 -21.86 -17.60
N GLY A 37 1.77 -21.34 -18.04
CA GLY A 37 2.84 -20.95 -17.14
C GLY A 37 3.68 -22.11 -16.60
N CYS A 38 3.60 -23.30 -17.19
CA CYS A 38 4.48 -24.42 -16.89
C CYS A 38 5.31 -24.82 -18.12
N VAL A 39 6.56 -25.24 -17.89
CA VAL A 39 7.46 -25.76 -18.93
C VAL A 39 7.99 -27.14 -18.54
N THR A 40 8.30 -27.98 -19.50
CA THR A 40 8.86 -29.33 -19.26
C THR A 40 10.39 -29.34 -19.20
N VAL A 41 11.02 -28.22 -19.53
CA VAL A 41 12.48 -28.08 -19.50
C VAL A 41 12.92 -27.80 -18.06
N PRO A 42 13.82 -28.62 -17.48
CA PRO A 42 14.31 -28.39 -16.12
C PRO A 42 15.13 -27.10 -16.02
N PRO A 43 14.98 -26.34 -14.92
CA PRO A 43 15.86 -25.20 -14.65
C PRO A 43 17.30 -25.69 -14.41
N PRO A 44 18.31 -24.87 -14.73
CA PRO A 44 19.71 -25.16 -14.41
C PRO A 44 19.91 -25.14 -12.89
N ALA A 45 21.06 -25.68 -12.43
CA ALA A 45 21.46 -25.55 -11.04
C ALA A 45 21.65 -24.05 -10.69
N LEU A 46 20.98 -23.60 -9.64
CA LEU A 46 21.04 -22.23 -9.15
C LEU A 46 21.95 -22.17 -7.91
N ALA A 47 22.89 -21.22 -7.89
CA ALA A 47 23.63 -20.89 -6.69
C ALA A 47 22.83 -19.97 -5.75
N GLU A 48 23.32 -19.78 -4.52
CA GLU A 48 22.76 -18.80 -3.60
C GLU A 48 22.84 -17.39 -4.21
N GLY A 49 21.70 -16.68 -4.25
CA GLY A 49 21.61 -15.37 -4.90
C GLY A 49 21.35 -15.40 -6.42
N GLU A 50 21.10 -16.57 -7.01
CA GLU A 50 20.72 -16.71 -8.42
C GLU A 50 19.26 -17.15 -8.57
N GLN A 51 18.62 -16.75 -9.67
CA GLN A 51 17.28 -17.20 -10.07
C GLN A 51 17.24 -17.53 -11.56
N ALA A 52 16.46 -18.53 -11.94
CA ALA A 52 16.23 -18.88 -13.34
C ALA A 52 15.06 -18.06 -13.90
N ARG A 53 15.28 -17.38 -15.03
CA ARG A 53 14.28 -16.65 -15.81
C ARG A 53 13.99 -17.40 -17.10
N TRP A 54 12.73 -17.67 -17.41
CA TRP A 54 12.32 -18.26 -18.68
C TRP A 54 12.30 -17.19 -19.78
N ASP A 55 13.05 -17.37 -20.86
CA ASP A 55 13.10 -16.43 -21.99
C ASP A 55 12.10 -16.76 -23.12
N GLY A 56 11.32 -17.83 -22.97
CA GLY A 56 10.41 -18.36 -23.98
C GLY A 56 10.89 -19.67 -24.61
N ALA A 57 12.19 -19.97 -24.55
CA ALA A 57 12.78 -21.18 -25.11
C ALA A 57 13.73 -21.91 -24.14
N ALA A 58 14.43 -21.18 -23.28
CA ALA A 58 15.41 -21.69 -22.33
C ALA A 58 15.39 -20.91 -21.01
N TRP A 59 16.05 -21.49 -20.02
CA TRP A 59 16.29 -20.85 -18.73
C TRP A 59 17.56 -20.00 -18.79
N VAL A 60 17.44 -18.73 -18.42
CA VAL A 60 18.54 -17.80 -18.25
C VAL A 60 18.75 -17.56 -16.76
N VAL A 61 19.95 -17.88 -16.26
CA VAL A 61 20.30 -17.56 -14.86
C VAL A 61 20.57 -16.08 -14.76
N VAL A 62 19.90 -15.42 -13.83
CA VAL A 62 20.12 -14.01 -13.51
C VAL A 62 20.37 -13.86 -12.01
N PRO A 63 21.19 -12.90 -11.58
CA PRO A 63 21.33 -12.61 -10.16
C PRO A 63 19.98 -12.15 -9.60
N VAL A 64 19.60 -12.68 -8.44
CA VAL A 64 18.54 -12.10 -7.61
C VAL A 64 19.09 -10.75 -7.15
N PRO A 65 18.41 -9.64 -7.44
CA PRO A 65 18.83 -8.37 -6.89
C PRO A 65 18.84 -8.49 -5.36
N ASP A 66 20.00 -8.23 -4.75
CA ASP A 66 20.12 -8.18 -3.30
C ASP A 66 19.24 -7.03 -2.78
N THR A 67 18.00 -7.38 -2.46
CA THR A 67 17.01 -6.44 -2.00
C THR A 67 17.38 -5.96 -0.58
N ALA A 68 18.34 -6.59 0.11
CA ALA A 68 18.87 -6.10 1.37
C ALA A 68 19.78 -4.87 1.21
N ALA A 69 20.38 -4.65 0.02
CA ALA A 69 21.24 -3.49 -0.23
C ALA A 69 20.49 -2.27 -0.83
N ALA A 70 19.24 -2.44 -1.27
CA ALA A 70 18.43 -1.36 -1.87
C ALA A 70 17.32 -0.82 -0.95
N VAL A 71 17.32 -1.18 0.33
CA VAL A 71 16.51 -0.52 1.38
C VAL A 71 17.43 0.03 2.47
N ALA A 72 18.44 0.81 2.08
CA ALA A 72 18.70 1.98 2.90
C ALA A 72 17.46 2.87 2.72
N PRO A 73 16.67 3.20 3.77
CA PRO A 73 15.65 4.20 3.61
C PRO A 73 16.38 5.44 3.11
N ASP A 74 16.11 5.82 1.87
CA ASP A 74 16.69 7.02 1.32
C ASP A 74 16.30 8.17 2.27
N ALA A 75 17.21 9.10 2.51
CA ALA A 75 16.98 10.19 3.45
C ALA A 75 15.67 10.97 3.14
N ALA A 76 15.15 10.93 1.92
CA ALA A 76 13.86 11.49 1.54
C ALA A 76 12.64 10.67 2.03
N ALA A 77 12.76 9.36 2.25
CA ALA A 77 11.71 8.58 2.92
C ALA A 77 11.67 8.88 4.44
N ALA A 78 12.82 9.17 5.05
CA ALA A 78 12.89 9.64 6.43
C ALA A 78 12.42 11.11 6.56
N GLU A 79 12.69 11.95 5.56
CA GLU A 79 12.15 13.31 5.47
C GLU A 79 10.63 13.31 5.20
N ALA A 80 10.10 12.32 4.48
CA ALA A 80 8.66 12.08 4.35
C ALA A 80 7.99 11.65 5.68
N ALA A 81 8.78 11.16 6.66
CA ALA A 81 8.30 10.84 8.00
C ALA A 81 8.38 12.00 8.99
N LEU A 82 8.97 13.14 8.61
CA LEU A 82 8.91 14.35 9.45
C LEU A 82 7.49 14.90 9.45
N PRO A 83 7.00 15.39 10.61
CA PRO A 83 5.73 16.09 10.66
C PRO A 83 5.76 17.26 9.66
N SER A 84 4.84 17.23 8.70
CA SER A 84 4.75 18.22 7.62
C SER A 84 3.45 19.01 7.72
N ALA A 85 3.42 20.20 7.10
CA ALA A 85 2.20 21.00 7.04
C ALA A 85 1.02 20.22 6.43
N ALA A 86 1.27 19.36 5.44
CA ALA A 86 0.26 18.49 4.85
C ALA A 86 -0.37 17.52 5.86
N LEU A 87 0.43 16.96 6.77
CA LEU A 87 -0.05 16.07 7.83
C LEU A 87 -0.86 16.83 8.89
N VAL A 88 -0.43 18.04 9.26
CA VAL A 88 -1.19 18.92 10.16
C VAL A 88 -2.56 19.28 9.56
N GLN A 89 -2.60 19.61 8.26
CA GLN A 89 -3.85 19.90 7.54
C GLN A 89 -4.78 18.69 7.44
N ALA A 90 -4.22 17.50 7.17
CA ALA A 90 -4.99 16.26 7.13
C ALA A 90 -5.67 16.00 8.49
N GLU A 91 -4.95 16.26 9.57
CA GLU A 91 -5.45 16.02 10.92
C GLU A 91 -6.47 17.09 11.37
N ALA A 92 -6.31 18.35 10.96
CA ALA A 92 -7.34 19.37 11.10
C ALA A 92 -8.63 18.98 10.34
N ARG A 93 -8.50 18.46 9.10
CA ARG A 93 -9.64 18.02 8.28
C ARG A 93 -10.36 16.84 8.93
N ARG A 94 -9.62 15.87 9.47
CA ARG A 94 -10.19 14.75 10.24
C ARG A 94 -11.07 15.26 11.39
N ARG A 95 -10.60 16.23 12.17
CA ARG A 95 -11.37 16.82 13.29
C ARG A 95 -12.60 17.61 12.86
N LEU A 96 -12.53 18.30 11.71
CA LEU A 96 -13.67 19.05 11.18
C LEU A 96 -14.80 18.13 10.65
N SER A 97 -14.46 16.93 10.19
CA SER A 97 -15.39 16.01 9.51
C SER A 97 -16.69 15.73 10.29
N ALA A 98 -16.60 15.54 11.61
CA ALA A 98 -17.78 15.28 12.45
C ALA A 98 -18.78 16.44 12.50
N THR A 99 -18.35 17.66 12.15
CA THR A 99 -19.18 18.88 12.14
C THR A 99 -19.47 19.39 10.73
N ASP A 100 -19.01 18.71 9.68
CA ASP A 100 -19.24 19.16 8.30
C ASP A 100 -20.72 19.14 7.91
N TRP A 101 -21.52 18.28 8.55
CA TRP A 101 -22.96 18.22 8.32
C TRP A 101 -23.67 19.56 8.61
N TYR A 102 -23.20 20.34 9.59
CA TYR A 102 -23.77 21.66 9.90
C TYR A 102 -23.52 22.65 8.76
N VAL A 103 -22.36 22.57 8.12
CA VAL A 103 -22.01 23.43 6.98
C VAL A 103 -22.82 23.04 5.75
N VAL A 104 -22.99 21.72 5.51
CA VAL A 104 -23.87 21.23 4.44
C VAL A 104 -25.30 21.69 4.67
N ARG A 105 -25.84 21.51 5.89
CA ARG A 105 -27.17 22.01 6.27
C ARG A 105 -27.32 23.51 6.01
N GLN A 106 -26.31 24.31 6.36
CA GLN A 106 -26.36 25.76 6.11
C GLN A 106 -26.47 26.06 4.61
N ILE A 107 -25.70 25.36 3.76
CA ILE A 107 -25.73 25.56 2.31
C ILE A 107 -27.08 25.14 1.72
N GLU A 108 -27.65 24.03 2.21
CA GLU A 108 -28.88 23.46 1.67
C GLU A 108 -30.16 24.15 2.17
N THR A 109 -30.19 24.53 3.44
CA THR A 109 -31.40 25.02 4.13
C THR A 109 -31.34 26.50 4.50
N GLY A 110 -30.15 27.12 4.44
CA GLY A 110 -29.91 28.49 4.91
C GLY A 110 -29.83 28.62 6.44
N GLU A 111 -30.05 27.54 7.18
CA GLU A 111 -30.00 27.59 8.65
C GLU A 111 -28.57 27.76 9.15
N ALA A 112 -28.37 28.70 10.07
CA ALA A 112 -27.04 29.04 10.53
C ALA A 112 -26.37 27.87 11.28
N VAL A 113 -25.06 27.70 11.07
CA VAL A 113 -24.26 26.79 11.88
C VAL A 113 -24.33 27.23 13.34
N PRO A 114 -24.63 26.34 14.31
CA PRO A 114 -24.69 26.69 15.72
C PRO A 114 -23.40 27.37 16.19
N ALA A 115 -23.53 28.38 17.05
CA ALA A 115 -22.40 29.21 17.47
C ALA A 115 -21.24 28.40 18.10
N PRO A 116 -21.47 27.36 18.94
CA PRO A 116 -20.42 26.51 19.48
C PRO A 116 -19.65 25.79 18.38
N ILE A 117 -20.35 25.29 17.36
CA ILE A 117 -19.76 24.58 16.22
C ILE A 117 -18.95 25.55 15.35
N ALA A 118 -19.47 26.74 15.08
CA ALA A 118 -18.75 27.76 14.32
C ALA A 118 -17.44 28.18 15.02
N ARG A 119 -17.49 28.38 16.35
CA ARG A 119 -16.31 28.69 17.18
C ARG A 119 -15.31 27.53 17.18
N PHE A 120 -15.77 26.30 17.35
CA PHE A 120 -14.93 25.10 17.30
C PHE A 120 -14.19 24.99 15.95
N ARG A 121 -14.91 25.13 14.83
CA ARG A 121 -14.31 25.05 13.48
C ARG A 121 -13.30 26.17 13.24
N ALA A 122 -13.56 27.39 13.74
CA ALA A 122 -12.60 28.49 13.69
C ALA A 122 -11.33 28.19 14.53
N ALA A 123 -11.50 27.66 15.74
CA ALA A 123 -10.39 27.29 16.62
C ALA A 123 -9.51 26.16 16.03
N ILE A 124 -10.10 25.19 15.34
CA ILE A 124 -9.34 24.15 14.61
C ILE A 124 -8.45 24.78 13.54
N ARG A 125 -8.98 25.73 12.75
CA ARG A 125 -8.21 26.41 11.69
C ARG A 125 -7.08 27.25 12.26
N GLU A 126 -7.34 27.96 13.35
CA GLU A 126 -6.32 28.73 14.06
C GLU A 126 -5.20 27.83 14.60
N ARG A 127 -5.54 26.68 15.19
CA ARG A 127 -4.55 25.71 15.68
C ARG A 127 -3.74 25.06 14.56
N CYS A 128 -4.38 24.74 13.43
CA CYS A 128 -3.70 24.27 12.23
C CYS A 128 -2.62 25.27 11.79
N ASN A 129 -2.98 26.54 11.63
CA ASN A 129 -2.06 27.60 11.24
C ASN A 129 -0.90 27.77 12.25
N ALA A 130 -1.19 27.67 13.55
CA ALA A 130 -0.17 27.79 14.60
C ALA A 130 0.82 26.61 14.59
N LEU A 131 0.34 25.38 14.38
CA LEU A 131 1.18 24.19 14.26
C LEU A 131 2.04 24.21 12.98
N GLU A 132 1.47 24.66 11.86
CA GLU A 132 2.22 24.82 10.59
C GLU A 132 3.30 25.90 10.67
N ALA A 133 3.11 26.93 11.48
CA ALA A 133 4.09 27.99 11.70
C ALA A 133 5.22 27.59 12.67
N ALA A 134 5.11 26.45 13.37
CA ALA A 134 6.13 25.99 14.30
C ALA A 134 7.35 25.41 13.55
N SER A 135 8.56 25.70 14.05
CA SER A 135 9.82 25.20 13.47
C SER A 135 10.71 24.59 14.57
N PRO A 136 10.90 23.25 14.58
CA PRO A 136 10.22 22.25 13.75
C PRO A 136 8.74 22.09 14.15
N ILE A 137 7.91 21.54 13.25
CA ILE A 137 6.55 21.13 13.60
C ILE A 137 6.62 20.07 14.72
N PRO A 138 5.80 20.17 15.78
CA PRO A 138 5.79 19.19 16.86
C PRO A 138 5.53 17.76 16.33
N PRO A 139 6.35 16.76 16.70
CA PRO A 139 6.17 15.37 16.24
C PRO A 139 4.89 14.73 16.78
N ASP A 140 4.33 15.29 17.84
CA ASP A 140 3.13 14.85 18.53
C ASP A 140 1.89 15.72 18.18
N TYR A 141 1.94 16.47 17.06
CA TYR A 141 0.89 17.38 16.61
C TYR A 141 -0.51 16.75 16.57
N TYR A 142 -0.62 15.43 16.45
CA TYR A 142 -1.90 14.70 16.41
C TYR A 142 -2.57 14.54 17.78
N ASN A 143 -1.85 14.76 18.88
CA ASN A 143 -2.39 14.64 20.23
C ASN A 143 -3.47 15.68 20.50
N ASP A 144 -4.54 15.26 21.19
CA ASP A 144 -5.69 16.12 21.50
C ASP A 144 -5.33 17.37 22.33
N THR A 145 -4.18 17.39 22.99
CA THR A 145 -3.67 18.56 23.71
C THR A 145 -3.40 19.77 22.81
N HIS A 146 -3.14 19.54 21.52
CA HIS A 146 -2.90 20.61 20.54
C HIS A 146 -4.19 21.15 19.92
N TRP A 147 -5.32 20.48 20.13
CA TRP A 147 -6.57 20.76 19.43
C TRP A 147 -7.72 21.07 20.40
N PRO A 148 -8.67 21.94 20.01
CA PRO A 148 -9.89 22.13 20.78
C PRO A 148 -10.71 20.84 20.85
N HIS A 149 -11.44 20.66 21.95
CA HIS A 149 -12.41 19.58 22.09
C HIS A 149 -13.71 19.91 21.35
N THR A 150 -14.37 18.88 20.82
CA THR A 150 -15.67 19.02 20.17
C THR A 150 -16.72 19.49 21.20
N PRO A 151 -17.45 20.57 20.92
CA PRO A 151 -18.53 21.01 21.79
C PRO A 151 -19.76 20.11 21.64
N ASP A 152 -20.55 19.95 22.70
CA ASP A 152 -21.86 19.34 22.61
C ASP A 152 -22.75 20.19 21.68
N GLY A 153 -23.27 19.57 20.62
CA GLY A 153 -24.05 20.23 19.58
C GLY A 153 -25.50 20.56 19.98
N THR A 154 -25.80 20.57 21.27
CA THR A 154 -27.15 20.84 21.80
C THR A 154 -27.23 22.28 22.30
N GLU A 155 -27.75 23.17 21.46
CA GLU A 155 -28.38 24.44 21.87
C GLU A 155 -29.78 24.50 21.26
#